data_AF-K1VU71-F1
#
_entry.id   AF-K1VU71-F1
#
_cell.length_a   1.000
_cell.length_b   1.000
_cell.length_c   1.000
_cell.angle_alpha   90.00
_cell.angle_beta   90.00
_cell.angle_gamma   90.00
#
_symmetry.space_group_name_H-M   'P 1'
#
loop_
_entity.id
_entity.type
_entity.pdbx_description
1 polymer ?
#
loop_
_entity_poly.entity_id
_entity_poly.type
_entity_poly.pdbx_seq_one_letter_code
_entity_poly.pdbx_strand_id
1 'polypeptide(L)'
;MSDKSGNPGKSGSDAGLSSALRAGRALILLQLLSRLLTFALNQGLVRLASPAVFGTASIQFDLIAATVLFLSREGVRNALLRGGTSNGGGRLAQIPQQLGLAVAAATVGLYLYTSPASTKAQKDFYPALALYVMAALNELAIEPFYIACMRDGRMRVRVQAEGGMAIVRAVVSFACLYLFPDHALLGFAVGHFAGAAWLAARYISAGGALQGDSGDEKIRSLAWANTRQSVVKHVLTEADRIAVGRISPLGDQGGYAVAMNYGMLQTWHG
;
A
#
# COMPACT_ATOMS: atom_id res chain seq x y z
N MET A 1 -57.89 -36.60 -28.20
CA MET A 1 -56.89 -35.59 -28.61
C MET A 1 -56.91 -34.47 -27.59
N SER A 2 -56.11 -34.59 -26.53
CA SER A 2 -55.85 -33.64 -25.41
C SER A 2 -54.75 -34.33 -24.57
N ASP A 3 -53.72 -33.73 -24.00
CA ASP A 3 -53.23 -32.35 -23.87
C ASP A 3 -51.72 -32.48 -23.48
N LYS A 4 -50.84 -31.63 -24.02
CA LYS A 4 -49.42 -31.55 -23.62
C LYS A 4 -49.12 -30.08 -23.31
N SER A 5 -49.26 -29.69 -22.04
CA SER A 5 -48.79 -28.39 -21.54
C SER A 5 -47.48 -28.58 -20.74
N GLY A 6 -46.36 -28.58 -21.47
CA GLY A 6 -45.03 -28.46 -20.88
C GLY A 6 -44.64 -26.99 -20.76
N ASN A 7 -44.59 -26.47 -19.54
CA ASN A 7 -44.18 -25.10 -19.22
C ASN A 7 -42.66 -24.89 -19.50
N PRO A 8 -42.23 -23.98 -20.40
CA PRO A 8 -40.83 -23.80 -20.76
C PRO A 8 -40.04 -22.82 -19.87
N GLY A 9 -40.60 -22.31 -18.77
CA GLY A 9 -40.02 -21.16 -18.05
C GLY A 9 -39.00 -21.42 -16.92
N LYS A 10 -38.77 -22.67 -16.49
CA LYS A 10 -38.03 -22.94 -15.21
C LYS A 10 -36.56 -23.32 -15.32
N SER A 11 -36.07 -23.78 -16.48
CA SER A 11 -34.69 -24.32 -16.57
C SER A 11 -33.59 -23.26 -16.74
N GLY A 12 -33.90 -22.11 -17.34
CA GLY A 12 -32.93 -21.06 -17.65
C GLY A 12 -32.52 -20.21 -16.44
N SER A 13 -33.44 -19.92 -15.52
CA SER A 13 -33.17 -19.10 -14.33
C SER A 13 -32.33 -19.84 -13.29
N ASP A 14 -32.61 -21.13 -13.07
CA ASP A 14 -31.92 -21.95 -12.07
C ASP A 14 -30.47 -22.27 -12.51
N ALA A 15 -30.25 -22.47 -13.81
CA ALA A 15 -28.92 -22.62 -14.39
C ALA A 15 -28.09 -21.32 -14.26
N GLY A 16 -28.70 -20.15 -14.49
CA GLY A 16 -28.06 -18.84 -14.31
C GLY A 16 -27.73 -18.55 -12.84
N LEU A 17 -28.64 -18.86 -11.91
CA LEU A 17 -28.42 -18.71 -10.47
C LEU A 17 -27.31 -19.64 -9.97
N SER A 18 -27.28 -20.89 -10.42
CA SER A 18 -26.26 -21.87 -10.00
C SER A 18 -24.85 -21.52 -10.49
N SER A 19 -24.72 -20.96 -11.70
CA SER A 19 -23.43 -20.50 -12.24
C SER A 19 -22.96 -19.23 -11.56
N ALA A 20 -23.86 -18.27 -11.28
CA ALA A 20 -23.58 -17.08 -10.50
C ALA A 20 -23.15 -17.42 -9.05
N LEU A 21 -23.82 -18.39 -8.40
CA LEU A 21 -23.45 -18.87 -7.07
C LEU A 21 -22.08 -19.57 -7.06
N ARG A 22 -21.75 -20.37 -8.08
CA ARG A 22 -20.43 -20.99 -8.21
C ARG A 22 -19.33 -19.95 -8.42
N ALA A 23 -19.56 -18.96 -9.27
CA ALA A 23 -18.64 -17.86 -9.50
C ALA A 23 -18.45 -17.02 -8.23
N GLY A 24 -19.55 -16.67 -7.53
CA GLY A 24 -19.52 -15.95 -6.27
C GLY A 24 -18.75 -16.73 -5.19
N ARG A 25 -19.01 -18.04 -5.05
CA ARG A 25 -18.27 -18.91 -4.12
C ARG A 25 -16.78 -18.99 -4.47
N ALA A 26 -16.43 -19.09 -5.75
CA ALA A 26 -15.03 -19.13 -6.18
C ALA A 26 -14.29 -17.83 -5.86
N LEU A 27 -14.93 -16.68 -6.05
CA LEU A 27 -14.36 -15.37 -5.69
C LEU A 27 -14.18 -15.22 -4.18
N ILE A 28 -15.17 -15.64 -3.38
CA ILE A 28 -15.08 -15.63 -1.91
C ILE A 28 -13.93 -16.54 -1.44
N LEU A 29 -13.83 -17.75 -1.99
CA LEU A 29 -12.78 -18.70 -1.64
C LEU A 29 -11.40 -18.16 -2.01
N LEU A 30 -11.26 -17.57 -3.21
CA LEU A 30 -10.01 -16.96 -3.65
C LEU A 30 -9.60 -15.81 -2.73
N GLN A 31 -10.55 -14.97 -2.32
CA GLN A 31 -10.30 -13.86 -1.41
C GLN A 31 -9.87 -14.35 -0.02
N LEU A 32 -10.52 -15.40 0.50
CA LEU A 32 -10.15 -16.01 1.78
C LEU A 32 -8.76 -16.66 1.71
N LEU A 33 -8.49 -17.41 0.65
CA LEU A 33 -7.21 -18.08 0.46
C LEU A 33 -6.05 -17.08 0.34
N SER A 34 -6.25 -15.99 -0.41
CA SER A 34 -5.26 -14.92 -0.50
C SER A 34 -4.98 -14.28 0.86
N ARG A 35 -6.01 -14.05 1.69
CA ARG A 35 -5.83 -13.52 3.05
C ARG A 35 -5.09 -14.50 3.96
N LEU A 36 -5.44 -15.79 3.91
CA LEU A 36 -4.77 -16.84 4.67
C LEU A 36 -3.30 -17.00 4.25
N LEU A 37 -3.01 -16.92 2.94
CA LEU A 37 -1.66 -16.98 2.42
C LEU A 37 -0.82 -15.79 2.92
N THR A 38 -1.33 -14.57 2.77
CA THR A 38 -0.65 -13.37 3.26
C THR A 38 -0.43 -13.43 4.78
N PHE A 39 -1.42 -13.93 5.52
CA PHE A 39 -1.29 -14.15 6.96
C PHE A 39 -0.18 -15.17 7.29
N ALA A 40 -0.18 -16.33 6.64
CA ALA A 40 0.81 -17.38 6.88
C ALA A 40 2.23 -16.91 6.52
N LEU A 41 2.39 -16.18 5.42
CA LEU A 41 3.67 -15.58 5.04
C LEU A 41 4.12 -14.55 6.06
N ASN A 42 3.23 -13.65 6.49
CA ASN A 42 3.55 -12.66 7.52
C ASN A 42 3.90 -13.32 8.86
N GLN A 43 3.25 -14.43 9.21
CA GLN A 43 3.62 -15.23 10.36
C GLN A 43 5.02 -15.84 10.22
N GLY A 44 5.34 -16.32 9.02
CA GLY A 44 6.66 -16.81 8.66
C GLY A 44 7.73 -15.73 8.83
N LEU A 45 7.47 -14.51 8.37
CA LEU A 45 8.38 -13.37 8.52
C LEU A 45 8.72 -13.10 9.99
N VAL A 46 7.73 -13.15 10.89
CA VAL A 46 7.93 -12.95 12.33
C VAL A 46 8.82 -14.04 12.95
N ARG A 47 8.75 -15.27 12.42
CA ARG A 47 9.58 -16.39 12.92
C ARG A 47 11.00 -16.38 12.38
N LEU A 48 11.21 -15.85 11.18
CA LEU A 48 12.51 -15.82 10.52
C LEU A 48 13.32 -14.55 10.85
N ALA A 49 12.64 -13.44 11.12
CA ALA A 49 13.28 -12.17 11.43
C ALA A 49 13.60 -12.06 12.93
N SER A 50 14.78 -11.50 13.26
CA SER A 50 15.03 -11.08 14.64
C SER A 50 14.09 -9.93 15.01
N PRO A 51 13.69 -9.80 16.29
CA PRO A 51 12.81 -8.72 16.74
C PRO A 51 13.33 -7.33 16.37
N ALA A 52 14.66 -7.13 16.38
CA ALA A 52 15.29 -5.87 16.02
C ALA A 52 15.15 -5.53 14.53
N VAL A 53 15.37 -6.51 13.65
CA VAL A 53 15.19 -6.33 12.20
C VAL A 53 13.72 -6.07 11.88
N PHE A 54 12.83 -6.85 12.48
CA PHE A 54 11.39 -6.70 12.30
C PHE A 54 10.88 -5.33 12.78
N GLY A 55 11.29 -4.89 13.97
CA GLY A 55 10.98 -3.56 14.48
C GLY A 55 11.50 -2.44 13.57
N THR A 56 12.72 -2.58 13.05
CA THR A 56 13.31 -1.59 12.13
C THR A 56 12.54 -1.51 10.81
N ALA A 57 12.25 -2.65 10.18
CA ALA A 57 11.55 -2.70 8.90
C ALA A 57 10.07 -2.29 9.01
N SER A 58 9.35 -2.85 10.00
CA SER A 58 7.89 -2.73 10.11
C SER A 58 7.40 -1.56 10.97
N ILE A 59 8.25 -0.98 11.82
CA ILE A 59 7.92 0.27 12.52
C ILE A 59 8.62 1.43 11.84
N GLN A 60 9.95 1.43 11.83
CA GLN A 60 10.70 2.63 11.46
C GLN A 60 10.66 2.91 9.95
N PHE A 61 11.01 1.93 9.12
CA PHE A 61 11.04 2.12 7.67
C PHE A 61 9.63 2.25 7.07
N ASP A 62 8.68 1.43 7.52
CA ASP A 62 7.27 1.59 7.12
C ASP A 62 6.70 2.95 7.55
N LEU A 63 7.06 3.49 8.72
CA LEU A 63 6.69 4.85 9.14
C LEU A 63 7.30 5.92 8.23
N ILE A 64 8.56 5.78 7.82
CA ILE A 64 9.20 6.70 6.87
C ILE A 64 8.45 6.68 5.54
N ALA A 65 8.20 5.50 4.98
CA ALA A 65 7.47 5.35 3.72
C ALA A 65 6.04 5.94 3.84
N ALA A 66 5.31 5.62 4.90
CA ALA A 66 3.98 6.16 5.17
C ALA A 66 4.01 7.70 5.28
N THR A 67 5.00 8.27 5.99
CA THR A 67 5.18 9.72 6.12
C THR A 67 5.43 10.39 4.77
N VAL A 68 6.35 9.85 3.97
CA VAL A 68 6.66 10.37 2.64
C VAL A 68 5.41 10.33 1.76
N LEU A 69 4.72 9.21 1.71
CA LEU A 69 3.53 9.05 0.88
C LEU A 69 2.40 9.97 1.32
N PHE A 70 2.09 9.99 2.62
CA PHE A 70 0.92 10.68 3.15
C PHE A 70 1.05 12.21 3.06
N LEU A 71 2.21 12.75 3.45
CA LEU A 71 2.45 14.19 3.38
C LEU A 71 2.53 14.69 1.93
N SER A 72 2.99 13.84 1.01
CA SER A 72 3.22 14.26 -0.38
C SER A 72 1.97 14.16 -1.26
N ARG A 73 1.14 13.12 -1.09
CA ARG A 73 0.06 12.82 -2.06
C ARG A 73 -1.36 13.01 -1.53
N GLU A 74 -1.61 12.84 -0.24
CA GLU A 74 -2.99 12.70 0.29
C GLU A 74 -3.87 13.91 -0.02
N GLY A 75 -3.35 15.13 0.17
CA GLY A 75 -4.13 16.35 -0.06
C GLY A 75 -4.50 16.55 -1.54
N VAL A 76 -3.51 16.34 -2.41
CA VAL A 76 -3.65 16.45 -3.87
C VAL A 76 -4.56 15.35 -4.42
N ARG A 77 -4.35 14.09 -4.03
CA ARG A 77 -5.17 12.94 -4.42
C ARG A 77 -6.63 13.18 -4.06
N ASN A 78 -6.90 13.57 -2.83
CA ASN A 78 -8.26 13.83 -2.36
C ASN A 78 -8.96 14.95 -3.13
N ALA A 79 -8.23 16.01 -3.51
CA ALA A 79 -8.80 17.09 -4.31
C ALA A 79 -9.08 16.63 -5.75
N LEU A 80 -8.16 15.89 -6.36
CA LEU A 80 -8.30 15.40 -7.73
C LEU A 80 -9.41 14.34 -7.86
N LEU A 81 -9.65 13.51 -6.84
CA LEU A 81 -10.76 12.56 -6.84
C LEU A 81 -12.13 13.22 -6.61
N ARG A 82 -12.19 14.34 -5.89
CA ARG A 82 -13.43 15.12 -5.68
C ARG A 82 -13.76 16.06 -6.84
N GLY A 83 -12.76 16.50 -7.61
CA GLY A 83 -12.91 17.46 -8.72
C GLY A 83 -13.68 16.96 -9.96
N GLY A 84 -14.23 15.74 -9.93
CA GLY A 84 -14.99 15.16 -11.05
C GLY A 84 -14.13 14.70 -12.22
N THR A 85 -14.79 14.31 -13.32
CA THR A 85 -14.18 13.84 -14.58
C THR A 85 -13.66 14.98 -15.47
N SER A 86 -13.40 16.16 -14.92
CA SER A 86 -12.76 17.22 -15.70
C SER A 86 -11.40 16.73 -16.19
N ASN A 87 -11.14 16.85 -17.50
CA ASN A 87 -9.92 16.38 -18.17
C ASN A 87 -8.65 17.18 -17.77
N GLY A 88 -8.67 17.87 -16.63
CA GLY A 88 -7.58 18.67 -16.09
C GLY A 88 -6.98 18.08 -14.82
N GLY A 89 -5.78 18.55 -14.47
CA GLY A 89 -5.10 18.20 -13.23
C GLY A 89 -3.87 17.31 -13.40
N GLY A 90 -3.40 17.05 -14.64
CA GLY A 90 -2.18 16.26 -14.87
C GLY A 90 -0.95 16.86 -14.18
N ARG A 91 -0.71 18.17 -14.35
CA ARG A 91 0.38 18.87 -13.64
C ARG A 91 0.21 18.85 -12.13
N LEU A 92 -1.04 18.92 -11.64
CA LEU A 92 -1.33 18.85 -10.21
C LEU A 92 -1.05 17.45 -9.66
N ALA A 93 -1.35 16.39 -10.42
CA ALA A 93 -1.05 14.99 -10.08
C ALA A 93 0.46 14.68 -10.03
N GLN A 94 1.31 15.52 -10.65
CA GLN A 94 2.76 15.40 -10.59
C GLN A 94 3.39 16.11 -9.38
N ILE A 95 2.67 17.04 -8.72
CA ILE A 95 3.18 17.73 -7.52
C ILE A 95 3.59 16.75 -6.41
N PRO A 96 2.82 15.69 -6.09
CA PRO A 96 3.22 14.70 -5.10
C PRO A 96 4.58 14.06 -5.37
N GLN A 97 4.94 13.83 -6.62
CA GLN A 97 6.25 13.26 -6.97
C GLN A 97 7.39 14.25 -6.66
N GLN A 98 7.21 15.53 -7.01
CA GLN A 98 8.21 16.57 -6.78
C GLN A 98 8.36 16.89 -5.29
N LEU A 99 7.23 17.07 -4.60
CA LEU A 99 7.18 17.28 -3.16
C LEU A 99 7.75 16.07 -2.40
N GLY A 100 7.46 14.87 -2.90
CA GLY A 100 7.94 13.61 -2.36
C GLY A 100 9.44 13.52 -2.20
N LEU A 101 10.21 14.06 -3.14
CA LEU A 101 11.66 14.07 -3.04
C LEU A 101 12.14 14.93 -1.87
N ALA A 102 11.57 16.12 -1.69
CA ALA A 102 11.90 17.02 -0.59
C ALA A 102 11.46 16.45 0.76
N VAL A 103 10.24 15.90 0.84
CA VAL A 103 9.72 15.25 2.05
C VAL A 103 10.58 14.02 2.39
N ALA A 104 10.93 13.18 1.41
CA ALA A 104 11.81 12.04 1.62
C ALA A 104 13.17 12.46 2.17
N ALA A 105 13.81 13.47 1.57
CA ALA A 105 15.09 13.99 2.05
C ALA A 105 14.99 14.51 3.50
N ALA A 106 13.94 15.28 3.82
CA ALA A 106 13.71 15.80 5.16
C ALA A 106 13.44 14.69 6.19
N THR A 107 12.55 13.74 5.87
CA THR A 107 12.20 12.61 6.75
C THR A 107 13.39 11.68 6.97
N VAL A 108 14.13 11.33 5.92
CA VAL A 108 15.35 10.50 6.02
C VAL A 108 16.44 11.22 6.79
N GLY A 109 16.68 12.51 6.52
CA GLY A 109 17.65 13.32 7.26
C GLY A 109 17.34 13.37 8.76
N LEU A 110 16.08 13.68 9.10
CA LEU A 110 15.61 13.67 10.49
C LEU A 110 15.74 12.29 11.13
N TYR A 111 15.38 11.23 10.40
CA TYR A 111 15.50 9.86 10.88
C TYR A 111 16.95 9.47 11.16
N LEU A 112 17.87 9.73 10.24
CA LEU A 112 19.30 9.41 10.42
C LEU A 112 19.95 10.21 11.55
N TYR A 113 19.53 11.47 11.72
CA TYR A 113 19.97 12.33 12.82
C TYR A 113 19.50 11.83 14.18
N THR A 114 18.25 11.36 14.27
CA THR A 114 17.64 10.93 15.54
C THR A 114 17.84 9.44 15.86
N SER A 115 18.27 8.63 14.89
CA SER A 115 18.41 7.17 15.05
C SER A 115 19.61 6.81 15.92
N PRO A 116 19.43 5.91 16.92
CA PRO A 116 20.53 5.37 17.72
C PRO A 116 21.60 4.67 16.88
N ALA A 117 22.83 4.63 17.38
CA ALA A 117 23.94 3.93 16.74
C ALA A 117 23.67 2.42 16.61
N SER A 118 22.97 1.82 17.56
CA SER A 118 22.57 0.40 17.54
C SER A 118 21.66 0.06 16.36
N THR A 119 20.73 0.95 15.98
CA THR A 119 19.88 0.77 14.79
C THR A 119 20.71 0.85 13.50
N LYS A 120 21.59 1.85 13.41
CA LYS A 120 22.47 2.07 12.23
C LYS A 120 23.53 0.99 12.07
N ALA A 121 23.90 0.30 13.16
CA ALA A 121 24.85 -0.80 13.15
C ALA A 121 24.27 -2.11 12.59
N GLN A 122 22.96 -2.18 12.35
CA GLN A 122 22.36 -3.35 11.70
C GLN A 122 22.95 -3.54 10.29
N LYS A 123 23.21 -4.80 9.94
CA LYS A 123 23.70 -5.15 8.62
C LYS A 123 22.73 -4.70 7.55
N ASP A 124 23.26 -4.13 6.47
CA ASP A 124 22.52 -3.61 5.32
C ASP A 124 21.52 -2.48 5.64
N PHE A 125 21.70 -1.77 6.76
CA PHE A 125 20.80 -0.69 7.16
C PHE A 125 20.61 0.38 6.08
N TYR A 126 21.69 0.96 5.56
CA TYR A 126 21.63 2.02 4.54
C TYR A 126 21.01 1.55 3.20
N PRO A 127 21.43 0.43 2.59
CA PRO A 127 20.79 -0.04 1.36
C PRO A 127 19.33 -0.44 1.57
N ALA A 128 18.96 -1.00 2.72
CA ALA A 128 17.57 -1.30 3.04
C ALA A 128 16.72 -0.02 3.16
N LEU A 129 17.21 1.00 3.88
CA LEU A 129 16.55 2.31 3.97
C LEU A 129 16.37 2.95 2.59
N ALA A 130 17.40 2.91 1.75
CA ALA A 130 17.35 3.45 0.40
C ALA A 130 16.27 2.76 -0.45
N LEU A 131 16.16 1.43 -0.39
CA LEU A 131 15.13 0.67 -1.11
C LEU A 131 13.70 1.02 -0.65
N TYR A 132 13.48 1.21 0.65
CA TYR A 132 12.19 1.67 1.18
C TYR A 132 11.81 3.06 0.68
N VAL A 133 12.77 3.99 0.67
CA VAL A 133 12.54 5.35 0.12
C VAL A 133 12.27 5.29 -1.37
N MET A 134 13.05 4.50 -2.13
CA MET A 134 12.83 4.31 -3.57
C MET A 134 11.47 3.69 -3.88
N ALA A 135 11.00 2.77 -3.04
CA ALA A 135 9.66 2.20 -3.17
C ALA A 135 8.56 3.25 -2.95
N ALA A 136 8.70 4.11 -1.93
CA ALA A 136 7.77 5.22 -1.71
C ALA A 136 7.79 6.23 -2.87
N LEU A 137 8.98 6.56 -3.41
CA LEU A 137 9.09 7.44 -4.58
C LEU A 137 8.47 6.81 -5.85
N ASN A 138 8.61 5.49 -6.02
CA ASN A 138 7.96 4.75 -7.10
C ASN A 138 6.43 4.83 -6.99
N GLU A 139 5.89 4.62 -5.78
CA GLU A 139 4.47 4.82 -5.50
C GLU A 139 3.96 6.24 -5.79
N LEU A 140 4.80 7.27 -5.62
CA LEU A 140 4.45 8.64 -5.99
C LEU A 140 4.53 8.88 -7.50
N ALA A 141 5.47 8.23 -8.19
CA ALA A 141 5.62 8.37 -9.65
C ALA A 141 4.40 7.83 -10.41
N ILE A 142 3.72 6.82 -9.88
CA ILE A 142 2.53 6.24 -10.49
C ILE A 142 1.21 6.96 -10.13
N GLU A 143 1.28 8.04 -9.32
CA GLU A 143 0.12 8.78 -8.83
C GLU A 143 -0.83 9.24 -9.97
N PRO A 144 -0.35 9.79 -11.11
CA PRO A 144 -1.24 10.19 -12.19
C PRO A 144 -2.01 9.01 -12.81
N PHE A 145 -1.42 7.82 -12.85
CA PHE A 145 -2.07 6.61 -13.36
C PHE A 145 -3.11 6.09 -12.37
N TYR A 146 -2.79 6.12 -11.08
CA TYR A 146 -3.72 5.75 -10.01
C TYR A 146 -4.99 6.61 -10.08
N ILE A 147 -4.83 7.94 -10.07
CA ILE A 147 -5.97 8.86 -10.02
C ILE A 147 -6.85 8.71 -11.27
N ALA A 148 -6.24 8.56 -12.44
CA ALA A 148 -6.99 8.34 -13.68
C ALA A 148 -7.79 7.01 -13.64
N CYS A 149 -7.18 5.91 -13.19
CA CYS A 149 -7.90 4.65 -12.99
C CYS A 149 -9.09 4.80 -12.03
N MET A 150 -8.92 5.60 -10.98
CA MET A 150 -9.97 5.82 -9.98
C MET A 150 -11.10 6.70 -10.49
N ARG A 151 -10.80 7.75 -11.28
CA ARG A 151 -11.81 8.57 -11.95
C ARG A 151 -12.64 7.77 -12.95
N ASP A 152 -12.02 6.82 -13.64
CA ASP A 152 -12.69 5.93 -14.59
C ASP A 152 -13.49 4.79 -13.92
N GLY A 153 -13.52 4.72 -12.59
CA GLY A 153 -14.23 3.67 -11.87
C GLY A 153 -13.61 2.28 -12.02
N ARG A 154 -12.33 2.16 -12.42
CA ARG A 154 -11.64 0.88 -12.69
C ARG A 154 -11.23 0.13 -11.42
N MET A 155 -12.19 -0.16 -10.54
CA MET A 155 -11.96 -0.77 -9.22
C MET A 155 -11.23 -2.12 -9.29
N ARG A 156 -11.44 -2.90 -10.34
CA ARG A 156 -10.74 -4.18 -10.54
C ARG A 156 -9.22 -4.00 -10.68
N VAL A 157 -8.77 -2.94 -11.35
CA VAL A 157 -7.33 -2.63 -11.49
C VAL A 157 -6.73 -2.33 -10.13
N ARG A 158 -7.43 -1.53 -9.31
CA ARG A 158 -7.00 -1.20 -7.95
C ARG A 158 -6.86 -2.45 -7.08
N VAL A 159 -7.89 -3.31 -7.07
CA VAL A 159 -7.86 -4.56 -6.27
C VAL A 159 -6.68 -5.45 -6.67
N GLN A 160 -6.42 -5.58 -7.98
CA GLN A 160 -5.27 -6.36 -8.49
C GLN A 160 -3.92 -5.71 -8.12
N ALA A 161 -3.83 -4.39 -8.20
CA ALA A 161 -2.61 -3.65 -7.90
C ALA A 161 -2.29 -3.70 -6.41
N GLU A 162 -3.21 -3.28 -5.54
CA GLU A 162 -3.02 -3.26 -4.08
C GLU A 162 -2.92 -4.67 -3.49
N GLY A 163 -3.79 -5.58 -3.92
CA GLY A 163 -3.76 -6.98 -3.47
C GLY A 163 -2.49 -7.70 -3.91
N GLY A 164 -2.08 -7.54 -5.18
CA GLY A 164 -0.86 -8.15 -5.68
C GLY A 164 0.41 -7.52 -5.08
N MET A 165 0.40 -6.22 -4.79
CA MET A 165 1.50 -5.55 -4.06
C MET A 165 1.74 -6.22 -2.70
N ALA A 166 0.68 -6.43 -1.92
CA ALA A 166 0.78 -7.08 -0.62
C ALA A 166 1.31 -8.52 -0.73
N ILE A 167 0.84 -9.29 -1.72
CA ILE A 167 1.28 -10.67 -1.96
C ILE A 167 2.75 -10.70 -2.39
N VAL A 168 3.13 -9.92 -3.41
CA VAL A 168 4.51 -9.86 -3.92
C VAL A 168 5.46 -9.43 -2.80
N ARG A 169 5.09 -8.41 -2.02
CA ARG A 169 5.88 -7.97 -0.86
C ARG A 169 6.09 -9.11 0.13
N ALA A 170 5.03 -9.84 0.50
CA ALA A 170 5.12 -10.92 1.47
C ALA A 170 5.94 -12.11 0.96
N VAL A 171 5.69 -12.55 -0.28
CA VAL A 171 6.38 -13.69 -0.91
C VAL A 171 7.87 -13.39 -1.09
N VAL A 172 8.21 -12.22 -1.65
CA VAL A 172 9.61 -11.84 -1.90
C VAL A 172 10.35 -11.64 -0.59
N SER A 173 9.75 -10.97 0.40
CA SER A 173 10.37 -10.83 1.73
C SER A 173 10.64 -12.20 2.35
N PHE A 174 9.65 -13.10 2.33
CA PHE A 174 9.79 -14.44 2.92
C PHE A 174 10.88 -15.25 2.21
N ALA A 175 10.89 -15.24 0.88
CA ALA A 175 11.91 -15.91 0.08
C ALA A 175 13.32 -15.37 0.39
N CYS A 176 13.49 -14.05 0.48
CA CYS A 176 14.77 -13.44 0.83
C CYS A 176 15.21 -13.82 2.25
N LEU A 177 14.31 -13.80 3.23
CA LEU A 177 14.61 -14.18 4.61
C LEU A 177 14.96 -15.67 4.74
N TYR A 178 14.32 -16.52 3.94
CA TYR A 178 14.59 -17.96 3.94
C TYR A 178 15.90 -18.32 3.25
N LEU A 179 16.18 -17.69 2.10
CA LEU A 179 17.38 -17.98 1.28
C LEU A 179 18.64 -17.26 1.77
N PHE A 180 18.47 -16.06 2.35
CA PHE A 180 19.57 -15.18 2.77
C PHE A 180 19.32 -14.65 4.20
N PRO A 181 19.30 -15.52 5.22
CA PRO A 181 18.95 -15.13 6.59
C PRO A 181 19.88 -14.06 7.18
N ASP A 182 21.15 -14.04 6.78
CA ASP A 182 22.13 -13.02 7.20
C ASP A 182 21.81 -11.62 6.69
N HIS A 183 20.97 -11.50 5.65
CA HIS A 183 20.59 -10.25 5.00
C HIS A 183 19.11 -9.91 5.24
N ALA A 184 18.56 -10.30 6.40
CA ALA A 184 17.13 -10.21 6.69
C ALA A 184 16.54 -8.79 6.49
N LEU A 185 17.23 -7.73 6.96
CA LEU A 185 16.74 -6.35 6.80
C LEU A 185 16.66 -5.93 5.33
N LEU A 186 17.69 -6.29 4.54
CA LEU A 186 17.69 -6.07 3.10
C LEU A 186 16.58 -6.89 2.41
N GLY A 187 16.34 -8.13 2.87
CA GLY A 187 15.26 -8.99 2.38
C GLY A 187 13.87 -8.35 2.50
N PHE A 188 13.57 -7.71 3.64
CA PHE A 188 12.34 -6.92 3.79
C PHE A 188 12.28 -5.76 2.80
N ALA A 189 13.39 -5.04 2.61
CA ALA A 189 13.45 -3.90 1.72
C ALA A 189 13.28 -4.29 0.24
N VAL A 190 13.88 -5.39 -0.18
CA VAL A 190 13.70 -5.97 -1.51
C VAL A 190 12.24 -6.37 -1.72
N GLY A 191 11.61 -7.01 -0.73
CA GLY A 191 10.19 -7.33 -0.80
C GLY A 191 9.31 -6.09 -0.90
N HIS A 192 9.58 -5.06 -0.10
CA HIS A 192 8.84 -3.79 -0.15
C HIS A 192 8.95 -3.13 -1.53
N PHE A 193 10.17 -3.04 -2.09
CA PHE A 193 10.41 -2.49 -3.41
C PHE A 193 9.77 -3.33 -4.53
N ALA A 194 9.84 -4.67 -4.45
CA ALA A 194 9.18 -5.56 -5.40
C ALA A 194 7.65 -5.38 -5.40
N GLY A 195 7.05 -5.19 -4.23
CA GLY A 195 5.64 -4.84 -4.11
C GLY A 195 5.31 -3.52 -4.79
N ALA A 196 6.11 -2.47 -4.57
CA ALA A 196 5.94 -1.18 -5.24
C ALA A 196 6.12 -1.30 -6.77
N ALA A 197 7.07 -2.10 -7.23
CA ALA A 197 7.26 -2.39 -8.65
C ALA A 197 6.05 -3.11 -9.28
N TRP A 198 5.46 -4.07 -8.58
CA TRP A 198 4.21 -4.71 -9.00
C TRP A 198 3.07 -3.67 -9.13
N LEU A 199 2.91 -2.83 -8.10
CA LEU A 199 1.89 -1.78 -8.08
C LEU A 199 2.04 -0.88 -9.32
N ALA A 200 3.26 -0.42 -9.58
CA ALA A 200 3.58 0.43 -10.71
C ALA A 200 3.29 -0.26 -12.04
N ALA A 201 3.78 -1.49 -12.22
CA ALA A 201 3.54 -2.29 -13.42
C ALA A 201 2.05 -2.46 -13.69
N ARG A 202 1.23 -2.70 -12.66
CA ARG A 202 -0.21 -2.86 -12.83
C ARG A 202 -0.91 -1.57 -13.23
N TYR A 203 -0.60 -0.44 -12.62
CA TYR A 203 -1.22 0.83 -13.01
C TYR A 203 -0.77 1.31 -14.39
N ILE A 204 0.51 1.16 -14.72
CA ILE A 204 1.04 1.54 -16.04
C ILE A 204 0.40 0.66 -17.13
N SER A 205 0.32 -0.65 -16.92
CA SER A 205 -0.32 -1.59 -17.88
C SER A 205 -1.83 -1.41 -18.00
N ALA A 206 -2.50 -0.80 -17.01
CA ALA A 206 -3.91 -0.43 -17.16
C ALA A 206 -4.09 0.78 -18.09
N GLY A 207 -3.04 1.59 -18.28
CA GLY A 207 -3.04 2.74 -19.16
C GLY A 207 -3.90 3.92 -18.67
N GLY A 208 -3.73 5.05 -19.36
CA GLY A 208 -4.46 6.29 -19.09
C GLY A 208 -3.86 7.09 -17.94
N ALA A 209 -2.71 7.75 -18.17
CA ALA A 209 -2.19 8.73 -17.22
C ALA A 209 -3.01 10.03 -17.28
N LEU A 210 -3.24 10.65 -16.13
CA LEU A 210 -3.85 11.98 -16.06
C LEU A 210 -2.97 13.00 -16.79
N GLN A 211 -3.53 13.62 -17.82
CA GLN A 211 -2.88 14.68 -18.61
C GLN A 211 -3.62 16.00 -18.41
N GLY A 212 -3.04 17.09 -18.89
CA GLY A 212 -3.65 18.43 -18.80
C GLY A 212 -3.02 19.33 -17.74
N ASP A 213 -3.49 20.58 -17.73
CA ASP A 213 -2.89 21.67 -16.95
C ASP A 213 -3.15 21.52 -15.43
N SER A 214 -2.70 22.50 -14.64
CA SER A 214 -2.69 22.56 -13.17
C SER A 214 -4.04 22.38 -12.45
N GLY A 215 -5.13 22.12 -13.19
CA GLY A 215 -6.49 22.01 -12.66
C GLY A 215 -7.07 23.38 -12.29
N ASP A 216 -8.39 23.45 -12.23
CA ASP A 216 -9.08 24.70 -11.92
C ASP A 216 -8.66 25.24 -10.53
N GLU A 217 -8.78 26.55 -10.36
CA GLU A 217 -8.46 27.22 -9.08
C GLU A 217 -9.17 26.60 -7.88
N LYS A 218 -10.40 26.12 -8.06
CA LYS A 218 -11.14 25.37 -7.03
C LYS A 218 -10.44 24.08 -6.60
N ILE A 219 -9.92 23.30 -7.56
CA ILE A 219 -9.20 22.05 -7.28
C ILE A 219 -7.87 22.36 -6.57
N ARG A 220 -7.17 23.42 -6.99
CA ARG A 220 -5.92 23.85 -6.34
C ARG A 220 -6.14 24.29 -4.89
N SER A 221 -7.17 25.11 -4.64
CA SER A 221 -7.55 25.54 -3.28
C SER A 221 -7.93 24.34 -2.40
N LEU A 222 -8.71 23.40 -2.94
CA LEU A 222 -9.07 22.16 -2.24
C LEU A 222 -7.85 21.29 -1.94
N ALA A 223 -6.89 21.18 -2.88
CA ALA A 223 -5.65 20.43 -2.68
C ALA A 223 -4.84 21.04 -1.53
N TRP A 224 -4.69 22.37 -1.50
CA TRP A 224 -3.98 23.06 -0.42
C TRP A 224 -4.64 22.85 0.95
N ALA A 225 -5.97 23.01 1.03
CA ALA A 225 -6.71 22.79 2.27
C ALA A 225 -6.58 21.33 2.77
N ASN A 226 -6.74 20.36 1.86
CA ASN A 226 -6.61 18.94 2.20
C ASN A 226 -5.16 18.57 2.60
N THR A 227 -4.13 19.19 2.01
CA THR A 227 -2.73 18.95 2.39
C THR A 227 -2.45 19.47 3.81
N ARG A 228 -3.00 20.63 4.19
CA ARG A 228 -2.89 21.11 5.57
C ARG A 228 -3.55 20.15 6.56
N GLN A 229 -4.73 19.64 6.19
CA GLN A 229 -5.42 18.64 7.00
C GLN A 229 -4.66 17.31 7.08
N SER A 230 -3.99 16.89 6.00
CA SER A 230 -3.24 15.64 5.99
C SER A 230 -2.06 15.69 6.97
N VAL A 231 -1.39 16.81 7.15
CA VAL A 231 -0.33 16.91 8.18
C VAL A 231 -0.85 16.54 9.57
N VAL A 232 -1.99 17.11 9.98
CA VAL A 232 -2.61 16.82 11.29
C VAL A 232 -3.06 15.36 11.36
N LYS A 233 -3.70 14.86 10.30
CA LYS A 233 -4.17 13.47 10.23
C LYS A 233 -3.01 12.47 10.31
N HIS A 234 -1.87 12.78 9.70
CA HIS A 234 -0.68 11.93 9.74
C HIS A 234 -0.18 11.76 11.17
N VAL A 235 -0.01 12.88 11.87
CA VAL A 235 0.45 12.88 13.27
C VAL A 235 -0.52 12.07 14.14
N LEU A 236 -1.83 12.26 13.97
CA LEU A 236 -2.83 11.52 14.76
C LEU A 236 -2.86 10.01 14.44
N THR A 237 -2.66 9.64 13.18
CA THR A 237 -2.77 8.24 12.74
C THR A 237 -1.51 7.43 13.08
N GLU A 238 -0.34 8.05 12.94
CA GLU A 238 0.94 7.39 13.18
C GLU A 238 1.55 7.75 14.55
N ALA A 239 0.80 8.46 15.42
CA ALA A 239 1.26 8.87 16.76
C ALA A 239 1.86 7.71 17.56
N ASP A 240 1.18 6.56 17.54
CA ASP A 240 1.62 5.37 18.27
C ASP A 240 2.92 4.79 17.69
N ARG A 241 3.02 4.66 16.36
CA ARG A 241 4.28 4.23 15.71
C ARG A 241 5.43 5.21 15.93
N ILE A 242 5.15 6.51 15.94
CA ILE A 242 6.13 7.55 16.24
C ILE A 242 6.62 7.40 17.68
N ALA A 243 5.71 7.21 18.64
CA ALA A 243 6.06 7.03 20.04
C ALA A 243 6.90 5.76 20.25
N VAL A 244 6.41 4.61 19.77
CA VAL A 244 7.10 3.31 19.89
C VAL A 244 8.46 3.33 19.19
N GLY A 245 8.55 3.89 17.98
CA GLY A 245 9.80 3.98 17.23
C GLY A 245 10.87 4.87 17.89
N ARG A 246 10.47 5.81 18.76
CA ARG A 246 11.37 6.75 19.43
C ARG A 246 11.72 6.38 20.87
N ILE A 247 10.79 5.76 21.59
CA ILE A 247 10.90 5.56 23.04
C ILE A 247 11.23 4.11 23.37
N SER A 248 10.78 3.14 22.56
CA SER A 248 10.91 1.73 22.88
C SER A 248 12.22 1.13 22.33
N PRO A 249 12.89 0.24 23.10
CA PRO A 249 13.98 -0.60 22.60
C PRO A 249 13.57 -1.41 21.37
N LEU A 250 14.53 -1.76 20.51
CA LEU A 250 14.28 -2.47 19.24
C LEU A 250 13.52 -3.80 19.40
N GLY A 251 13.73 -4.52 20.51
CA GLY A 251 13.01 -5.76 20.80
C GLY A 251 11.50 -5.54 21.01
N ASP A 252 11.15 -4.48 21.74
CA ASP A 252 9.77 -4.10 22.04
C ASP A 252 9.07 -3.55 20.79
N GLN A 253 9.81 -2.86 19.92
CA GLN A 253 9.31 -2.43 18.62
C GLN A 253 8.89 -3.64 17.75
N GLY A 254 9.66 -4.72 17.77
CA GLY A 254 9.30 -5.96 17.09
C GLY A 254 8.02 -6.58 17.65
N GLY A 255 7.89 -6.64 18.98
CA GLY A 255 6.66 -7.11 19.65
C GLY A 255 5.43 -6.27 19.30
N TYR A 256 5.56 -4.94 19.29
CA TYR A 256 4.50 -4.02 18.89
C TYR A 256 4.14 -4.16 17.40
N ALA A 257 5.12 -4.34 16.52
CA ALA A 257 4.88 -4.59 15.09
C ALA A 257 4.06 -5.85 14.84
N VAL A 258 4.34 -6.91 15.61
CA VAL A 258 3.58 -8.17 15.57
C VAL A 258 2.14 -7.92 16.03
N ALA A 259 1.94 -7.23 17.15
CA ALA A 259 0.62 -6.89 17.66
C ALA A 259 -0.20 -6.05 16.67
N MET A 260 0.41 -5.04 16.04
CA MET A 260 -0.24 -4.24 15.00
C MET A 260 -0.65 -5.07 13.78
N ASN A 261 0.20 -5.99 13.34
CA ASN A 261 -0.13 -6.87 12.21
C ASN A 261 -1.34 -7.76 12.51
N TYR A 262 -1.51 -8.20 13.77
CA TYR A 262 -2.71 -8.92 14.19
C TYR A 262 -3.93 -7.99 14.38
N GLY A 263 -3.73 -6.79 14.91
CA GLY A 263 -4.80 -5.79 15.07
C GLY A 263 -5.41 -5.36 13.74
N MET A 264 -4.58 -5.17 12.72
CA MET A 264 -5.02 -4.90 11.34
C MET A 264 -5.75 -6.07 10.68
N LEU A 265 -5.76 -7.28 11.24
CA LEU A 265 -6.63 -8.37 10.76
C LEU A 265 -8.02 -8.32 11.38
N GLN A 266 -8.15 -7.71 12.57
CA GLN A 266 -9.42 -7.61 13.30
C GLN A 266 -10.24 -6.37 12.90
N THR A 267 -9.60 -5.29 12.46
CA THR A 267 -10.27 -4.01 12.16
C THR A 267 -10.86 -3.89 10.74
N TRP A 268 -10.69 -4.88 9.86
CA TRP A 268 -11.28 -4.86 8.48
C TRP A 268 -12.76 -5.28 8.41
N HIS A 269 -13.51 -5.10 9.50
CA HIS A 269 -14.96 -5.33 9.56
C HIS A 269 -15.78 -4.03 9.62
N GLY A 270 -15.23 -2.88 9.24
CA GLY A 270 -15.94 -1.60 9.12
C GLY A 270 -16.00 -1.10 7.68
#